data_AF-A0A426CPN5-F1
#
_entry.id   AF-A0A426CPN5-F1
#
_cell.length_a   1.000
_cell.length_b   1.000
_cell.length_c   1.000
_cell.angle_alpha   90.00
_cell.angle_beta   90.00
_cell.angle_gamma   90.00
#
_symmetry.space_group_name_H-M   'P 1'
#
loop_
_entity.id
_entity.type
_entity.pdbx_description
1 polymer ?
#
loop_
_entity_poly.entity_id
_entity_poly.type
_entity_poly.pdbx_seq_one_letter_code
_entity_poly.pdbx_strand_id
1 'polypeptide(L)'
;MKSRLHSILCALCAIAISAAAHAASTEVFSYSFDGDASTNLNGQSINGTSWVANTNFKADGSVIGLGSAWLAHTFALGNIYTLSVFVDASAASTNVFGAISFTKDNFTSKYVGRINDDTTNHASWALRKDGGQANDGGTTLFKGPGINSASNQREYTQSSGTLKLVLNTTKTTWTYDAWLDSTLVTSGSYNSTVLGTLTGVGLFASGTGVVFDDFSFSYVSAVPEPSTYALLLALVAILLVPLRLRRCR
;
A
#
# COMPACT_ATOMS: atom_id res chain seq x y z
N MET A 1 38.68 -35.33 -19.41
CA MET A 1 37.74 -35.37 -18.27
C MET A 1 37.79 -34.14 -17.34
N LYS A 2 38.88 -33.35 -17.26
CA LYS A 2 39.00 -32.19 -16.35
C LYS A 2 38.08 -30.98 -16.64
N SER A 3 37.65 -30.77 -17.90
CA SER A 3 36.82 -29.61 -18.27
C SER A 3 35.36 -29.72 -17.83
N ARG A 4 34.79 -30.93 -17.79
CA ARG A 4 33.37 -31.14 -17.43
C ARG A 4 33.07 -30.87 -15.95
N LEU A 5 34.06 -31.04 -15.07
CA LEU A 5 33.91 -30.78 -13.63
C LEU A 5 33.88 -29.29 -13.29
N HIS A 6 34.62 -28.46 -14.03
CA HIS A 6 34.60 -27.00 -13.87
C HIS A 6 33.26 -26.40 -14.29
N SER A 7 32.68 -26.88 -15.38
CA SER A 7 31.36 -26.42 -15.87
C SER A 7 30.24 -26.73 -14.88
N ILE A 8 30.28 -27.89 -14.22
CA ILE A 8 29.29 -28.29 -13.21
C ILE A 8 29.41 -27.42 -11.95
N LEU A 9 30.64 -27.08 -11.54
CA LEU A 9 30.89 -26.26 -10.35
C LEU A 9 30.39 -24.81 -10.53
N CYS A 10 30.65 -24.20 -11.71
CA CYS A 10 30.14 -22.87 -12.03
C CYS A 10 28.60 -22.84 -12.11
N ALA A 11 27.98 -23.89 -12.65
CA ALA A 11 26.53 -24.01 -12.68
C ALA A 11 25.92 -24.10 -11.26
N LEU A 12 26.54 -24.88 -10.37
CA LEU A 12 26.10 -25.00 -8.97
C LEU A 12 26.25 -23.69 -8.18
N CYS A 13 27.32 -22.93 -8.37
CA CYS A 13 27.48 -21.60 -7.77
C CYS A 13 26.45 -20.59 -8.30
N ALA A 14 26.16 -20.62 -9.61
CA ALA A 14 25.15 -19.74 -10.20
C ALA A 14 23.74 -20.02 -9.65
N ILE A 15 23.40 -21.30 -9.46
CA ILE A 15 22.12 -21.72 -8.87
C ILE A 15 22.04 -21.30 -7.38
N ALA A 16 23.12 -21.44 -6.62
CA ALA A 16 23.16 -21.04 -5.21
C ALA A 16 23.03 -19.51 -5.01
N ILE A 17 23.63 -18.70 -5.88
CA ILE A 17 23.51 -17.24 -5.84
C ILE A 17 22.10 -16.79 -6.26
N SER A 18 21.47 -17.47 -7.23
CA SER A 18 20.09 -17.19 -7.62
C SER A 18 19.05 -17.52 -6.54
N ALA A 19 19.38 -18.44 -5.61
CA ALA A 19 18.51 -18.78 -4.48
C ALA A 19 18.53 -17.75 -3.34
N ALA A 20 19.47 -16.79 -3.36
CA ALA A 20 19.57 -15.69 -2.40
C ALA A 20 18.96 -14.37 -2.93
N ALA A 21 18.12 -14.45 -3.97
CA ALA A 21 17.48 -13.29 -4.57
C ALA A 21 16.64 -12.56 -3.51
N HIS A 22 17.02 -11.30 -3.27
CA HIS A 22 16.45 -10.42 -2.27
C HIS A 22 14.96 -10.15 -2.54
N ALA A 23 14.19 -9.90 -1.48
CA ALA A 23 12.86 -9.33 -1.57
C ALA A 23 12.96 -7.90 -2.14
N ALA A 24 12.88 -7.75 -3.46
CA ALA A 24 12.84 -6.46 -4.12
C ALA A 24 11.42 -5.88 -4.03
N SER A 25 11.28 -4.65 -3.54
CA SER A 25 10.04 -3.89 -3.65
C SER A 25 9.84 -3.47 -5.10
N THR A 26 8.67 -3.79 -5.65
CA THR A 26 8.23 -3.33 -6.97
C THR A 26 7.29 -2.15 -6.78
N GLU A 27 7.71 -0.97 -7.23
CA GLU A 27 6.81 0.17 -7.34
C GLU A 27 5.85 -0.05 -8.52
N VAL A 28 4.56 0.05 -8.25
CA VAL A 28 3.51 -0.16 -9.25
C VAL A 28 3.08 1.19 -9.80
N PHE A 29 2.82 2.16 -8.91
CA PHE A 29 2.36 3.50 -9.26
C PHE A 29 3.08 4.54 -8.38
N SER A 30 3.52 5.64 -8.99
CA SER A 30 3.90 6.89 -8.30
C SER A 30 3.30 8.10 -9.02
N TYR A 31 2.64 9.00 -8.29
CA TYR A 31 2.00 10.21 -8.81
C TYR A 31 2.24 11.40 -7.87
N SER A 32 2.84 12.47 -8.39
CA SER A 32 3.17 13.70 -7.64
C SER A 32 2.08 14.76 -7.69
N PHE A 33 0.99 14.55 -8.44
CA PHE A 33 -0.05 15.57 -8.60
C PHE A 33 0.47 16.95 -9.08
N ASP A 34 1.48 17.01 -9.96
CA ASP A 34 1.99 18.26 -10.53
C ASP A 34 1.09 18.84 -11.65
N GLY A 35 -0.17 18.42 -11.73
CA GLY A 35 -1.12 18.88 -12.74
C GLY A 35 -1.65 20.29 -12.49
N ASP A 36 -2.50 20.78 -13.39
CA ASP A 36 -3.18 22.07 -13.22
C ASP A 36 -4.51 21.88 -12.46
N ALA A 37 -4.81 22.80 -11.53
CA ALA A 37 -6.03 22.80 -10.71
C ALA A 37 -7.35 22.85 -11.52
N SER A 38 -7.31 23.39 -12.74
CA SER A 38 -8.45 23.43 -13.66
C SER A 38 -8.70 22.09 -14.37
N THR A 39 -7.70 21.20 -14.37
CA THR A 39 -7.77 19.90 -15.04
C THR A 39 -8.25 18.83 -14.06
N ASN A 40 -9.19 17.98 -14.50
CA ASN A 40 -9.63 16.85 -13.69
C ASN A 40 -8.58 15.73 -13.69
N LEU A 41 -8.45 15.03 -12.55
CA LEU A 41 -7.57 13.86 -12.44
C LEU A 41 -8.04 12.70 -13.34
N ASN A 42 -9.35 12.61 -13.60
CA ASN A 42 -9.93 11.53 -14.39
C ASN A 42 -9.29 11.41 -15.78
N GLY A 43 -8.80 10.22 -16.12
CA GLY A 43 -8.13 9.92 -17.39
C GLY A 43 -6.63 10.18 -17.40
N GLN A 44 -6.07 10.87 -16.39
CA GLN A 44 -4.62 11.03 -16.26
C GLN A 44 -3.95 9.65 -16.09
N SER A 45 -2.88 9.41 -16.84
CA SER A 45 -2.22 8.10 -16.90
C SER A 45 -1.01 8.03 -15.99
N ILE A 46 -0.85 6.87 -15.33
CA ILE A 46 0.25 6.49 -14.47
C ILE A 46 0.70 5.08 -14.83
N ASN A 47 1.92 4.92 -15.34
CA ASN A 47 2.47 3.63 -15.77
C ASN A 47 1.52 2.81 -16.67
N GLY A 48 0.76 3.48 -17.54
CA GLY A 48 -0.20 2.84 -18.45
C GLY A 48 -1.58 2.51 -17.85
N THR A 49 -1.83 2.86 -16.58
CA THR A 49 -3.15 2.79 -15.95
C THR A 49 -3.72 4.20 -15.80
N SER A 50 -4.98 4.43 -16.16
CA SER A 50 -5.62 5.73 -15.99
C SER A 50 -6.36 5.84 -14.66
N TRP A 51 -6.27 7.00 -14.04
CA TRP A 51 -7.13 7.38 -12.93
C TRP A 51 -8.60 7.38 -13.36
N VAL A 52 -9.45 6.77 -12.53
CA VAL A 52 -10.90 6.85 -12.64
C VAL A 52 -11.37 7.72 -11.48
N ALA A 53 -11.73 8.97 -11.75
CA ALA A 53 -12.04 9.96 -10.73
C ALA A 53 -13.30 10.75 -11.08
N ASN A 54 -13.92 11.35 -10.07
CA ASN A 54 -15.01 12.30 -10.29
C ASN A 54 -14.46 13.69 -10.67
N THR A 55 -15.34 14.60 -11.12
CA THR A 55 -14.94 15.95 -11.59
C THR A 55 -14.44 16.87 -10.49
N ASN A 56 -14.60 16.49 -9.22
CA ASN A 56 -14.20 17.29 -8.08
C ASN A 56 -12.74 17.06 -7.69
N PHE A 57 -12.13 15.96 -8.15
CA PHE A 57 -10.74 15.63 -7.93
C PHE A 57 -9.89 16.19 -9.08
N LYS A 58 -8.95 17.08 -8.75
CA LYS A 58 -8.12 17.79 -9.71
C LYS A 58 -6.77 17.12 -9.91
N ALA A 59 -6.14 17.42 -11.04
CA ALA A 59 -4.84 16.87 -11.42
C ALA A 59 -3.71 17.38 -10.50
N ASP A 60 -3.92 18.53 -9.84
CA ASP A 60 -3.05 19.08 -8.80
C ASP A 60 -3.25 18.46 -7.40
N GLY A 61 -4.08 17.42 -7.31
CA GLY A 61 -4.38 16.75 -6.04
C GLY A 61 -5.40 17.47 -5.17
N SER A 62 -5.83 18.68 -5.54
CA SER A 62 -6.86 19.42 -4.82
C SER A 62 -8.25 18.82 -5.04
N VAL A 63 -9.11 18.97 -4.03
CA VAL A 63 -10.51 18.55 -4.10
C VAL A 63 -11.45 19.73 -3.86
N ILE A 64 -12.40 19.91 -4.79
CA ILE A 64 -13.52 20.86 -4.70
C ILE A 64 -14.85 20.13 -4.46
N GLY A 65 -15.25 20.01 -3.19
CA GLY A 65 -16.44 19.26 -2.79
C GLY A 65 -16.13 17.80 -2.48
N LEU A 66 -17.04 16.89 -2.81
CA LEU A 66 -16.84 15.46 -2.55
C LEU A 66 -15.94 14.85 -3.63
N GLY A 67 -14.77 14.35 -3.25
CA GLY A 67 -13.76 13.81 -4.16
C GLY A 67 -13.61 12.29 -4.05
N SER A 68 -13.45 11.62 -5.19
CA SER A 68 -13.08 10.21 -5.25
C SER A 68 -12.19 9.95 -6.46
N ALA A 69 -11.10 9.21 -6.27
CA ALA A 69 -10.21 8.74 -7.33
C ALA A 69 -9.85 7.27 -7.11
N TRP A 70 -9.66 6.52 -8.19
CA TRP A 70 -9.40 5.09 -8.16
C TRP A 70 -8.39 4.68 -9.23
N LEU A 71 -7.53 3.72 -8.89
CA LEU A 71 -6.62 3.05 -9.82
C LEU A 71 -6.84 1.53 -9.77
N ALA A 72 -6.97 0.94 -10.95
CA ALA A 72 -7.12 -0.50 -11.11
C ALA A 72 -5.84 -1.23 -10.67
N HIS A 73 -6.00 -2.29 -9.88
CA HIS A 73 -4.93 -3.21 -9.57
C HIS A 73 -5.47 -4.60 -9.21
N THR A 74 -4.81 -5.64 -9.72
CA THR A 74 -5.12 -7.02 -9.36
C THR A 74 -4.20 -7.50 -8.25
N PHE A 75 -4.78 -7.75 -7.08
CA PHE A 75 -4.04 -8.28 -5.92
C PHE A 75 -3.79 -9.78 -6.07
N ALA A 76 -2.63 -10.22 -5.61
CA ALA A 76 -2.19 -11.61 -5.60
C ALA A 76 -1.72 -11.99 -4.19
N LEU A 77 -1.96 -13.25 -3.83
CA LEU A 77 -1.49 -13.86 -2.59
C LEU A 77 0.04 -13.88 -2.52
N GLY A 78 0.58 -13.87 -1.30
CA GLY A 78 2.04 -13.94 -1.09
C GLY A 78 2.77 -12.61 -1.23
N ASN A 79 2.05 -11.49 -1.38
CA ASN A 79 2.62 -10.14 -1.46
C ASN A 79 2.35 -9.34 -0.19
N ILE A 80 3.18 -8.32 0.04
CA ILE A 80 2.93 -7.26 1.01
C ILE A 80 2.78 -5.97 0.20
N TYR A 81 1.58 -5.42 0.18
CA TYR A 81 1.22 -4.21 -0.55
C TYR A 81 1.36 -2.99 0.35
N THR A 82 1.91 -1.90 -0.17
CA THR A 82 2.01 -0.61 0.53
C THR A 82 1.38 0.47 -0.33
N LEU A 83 0.37 1.14 0.23
CA LEU A 83 -0.28 2.31 -0.32
C LEU A 83 0.07 3.52 0.55
N SER A 84 0.59 4.59 -0.04
CA SER A 84 0.99 5.79 0.68
C SER A 84 0.57 7.04 -0.09
N VAL A 85 0.18 8.09 0.62
CA VAL A 85 -0.09 9.42 0.06
C VAL A 85 0.09 10.47 1.15
N PHE A 86 0.60 11.64 0.81
CA PHE A 86 0.49 12.81 1.66
C PHE A 86 -0.92 13.39 1.56
N VAL A 87 -1.48 13.77 2.71
CA VAL A 87 -2.78 14.43 2.80
C VAL A 87 -2.62 15.72 3.58
N ASP A 88 -3.11 16.83 3.05
CA ASP A 88 -3.28 18.09 3.75
C ASP A 88 -4.76 18.46 3.81
N ALA A 89 -5.30 18.56 5.02
CA ALA A 89 -6.66 19.00 5.30
C ALA A 89 -6.68 20.31 6.11
N SER A 90 -5.56 21.02 6.21
CA SER A 90 -5.42 22.26 6.99
C SER A 90 -6.37 23.36 6.52
N ALA A 91 -6.63 23.44 5.21
CA ALA A 91 -7.57 24.39 4.60
C ALA A 91 -9.04 23.92 4.63
N ALA A 92 -9.29 22.64 4.97
CA ALA A 92 -10.63 22.07 4.95
C ALA A 92 -11.50 22.62 6.10
N SER A 93 -12.83 22.51 5.98
CA SER A 93 -13.71 22.78 7.12
C SER A 93 -13.62 21.66 8.17
N THR A 94 -14.09 21.96 9.37
CA THR A 94 -14.34 20.95 10.40
C THR A 94 -15.09 19.74 9.85
N ASN A 95 -14.71 18.54 10.29
CA ASN A 95 -15.27 17.24 9.91
C ASN A 95 -14.97 16.76 8.49
N VAL A 96 -14.24 17.54 7.70
CA VAL A 96 -13.75 17.11 6.40
C VAL A 96 -12.52 16.22 6.58
N PHE A 97 -12.40 15.20 5.73
CA PHE A 97 -11.31 14.24 5.75
C PHE A 97 -10.79 13.93 4.35
N GLY A 98 -9.51 13.56 4.28
CA GLY A 98 -8.89 12.86 3.16
C GLY A 98 -8.54 11.42 3.54
N ALA A 99 -8.71 10.45 2.65
CA ALA A 99 -8.52 9.04 2.97
C ALA A 99 -7.94 8.23 1.81
N ILE A 100 -7.30 7.11 2.14
CA ILE A 100 -6.80 6.09 1.23
C ILE A 100 -7.48 4.75 1.51
N SER A 101 -7.59 3.87 0.51
CA SER A 101 -8.16 2.53 0.69
C SER A 101 -7.63 1.52 -0.33
N PHE A 102 -7.60 0.26 0.06
CA PHE A 102 -7.74 -0.84 -0.90
C PHE A 102 -9.22 -1.03 -1.23
N THR A 103 -9.62 -1.35 -2.46
CA THR A 103 -11.06 -1.39 -2.78
C THR A 103 -11.42 -2.26 -3.96
N LYS A 104 -12.70 -2.63 -4.06
CA LYS A 104 -13.29 -3.42 -5.14
C LYS A 104 -14.03 -2.61 -6.21
N ASP A 105 -14.37 -1.35 -5.94
CA ASP A 105 -15.24 -0.56 -6.82
C ASP A 105 -14.59 0.77 -7.23
N ASN A 106 -14.93 1.25 -8.42
CA ASN A 106 -14.57 2.58 -8.93
C ASN A 106 -15.63 3.61 -8.51
N PHE A 107 -15.52 4.19 -7.32
CA PHE A 107 -16.59 5.00 -6.71
C PHE A 107 -16.85 6.39 -7.32
N THR A 108 -16.71 6.58 -8.63
CA THR A 108 -16.94 7.87 -9.30
C THR A 108 -18.34 8.46 -9.07
N SER A 109 -19.30 7.64 -8.63
CA SER A 109 -20.71 8.01 -8.43
C SER A 109 -21.31 7.71 -7.05
N LYS A 110 -20.59 7.04 -6.13
CA LYS A 110 -21.16 6.60 -4.84
C LYS A 110 -20.72 7.47 -3.66
N TYR A 111 -21.73 7.87 -2.90
CA TYR A 111 -21.74 8.80 -1.78
C TYR A 111 -20.53 8.72 -0.83
N VAL A 112 -19.97 9.90 -0.55
CA VAL A 112 -18.86 10.15 0.37
C VAL A 112 -19.43 10.49 1.74
N GLY A 113 -19.03 9.76 2.78
CA GLY A 113 -19.59 9.89 4.14
C GLY A 113 -19.82 8.54 4.81
N ARG A 114 -19.73 7.44 4.05
CA ARG A 114 -19.65 6.09 4.57
C ARG A 114 -18.39 5.43 4.07
N ILE A 115 -17.33 5.53 4.86
CA ILE A 115 -16.35 4.43 5.01
C ILE A 115 -17.04 3.23 5.71
N ASN A 116 -18.36 3.08 5.56
CA ASN A 116 -19.22 2.23 6.39
C ASN A 116 -19.96 1.18 5.55
N ASP A 117 -19.73 1.11 4.22
CA ASP A 117 -20.29 0.02 3.44
C ASP A 117 -19.31 -1.17 3.47
N ASP A 118 -19.56 -2.05 4.44
CA ASP A 118 -18.83 -3.29 4.75
C ASP A 118 -18.67 -4.21 3.53
N THR A 119 -19.50 -4.00 2.51
CA THR A 119 -19.48 -4.80 1.29
C THR A 119 -18.57 -4.25 0.20
N THR A 120 -18.13 -2.99 0.23
CA THR A 120 -17.43 -2.35 -0.92
C THR A 120 -16.11 -1.66 -0.57
N ASN A 121 -15.91 -1.21 0.67
CA ASN A 121 -14.69 -0.51 1.09
C ASN A 121 -13.93 -1.32 2.14
N HIS A 122 -12.73 -1.78 1.78
CA HIS A 122 -11.92 -2.61 2.66
C HIS A 122 -10.62 -1.88 3.00
N ALA A 123 -10.24 -1.82 4.28
CA ALA A 123 -9.01 -1.16 4.70
C ALA A 123 -8.88 0.32 4.29
N SER A 124 -9.91 1.12 4.53
CA SER A 124 -9.76 2.57 4.38
C SER A 124 -9.09 3.19 5.62
N TRP A 125 -8.30 4.24 5.38
CA TRP A 125 -7.57 5.01 6.38
C TRP A 125 -7.70 6.50 6.08
N ALA A 126 -8.15 7.28 7.05
CA ALA A 126 -8.57 8.67 6.85
C ALA A 126 -7.92 9.64 7.84
N LEU A 127 -7.50 10.80 7.34
CA LEU A 127 -7.11 11.99 8.09
C LEU A 127 -8.29 12.97 8.11
N ARG A 128 -8.90 13.24 9.27
CA ARG A 128 -10.05 14.16 9.42
C ARG A 128 -9.69 15.37 10.25
N LYS A 129 -9.98 16.58 9.78
CA LYS A 129 -9.85 17.79 10.59
C LYS A 129 -10.95 17.85 11.67
N ASP A 130 -10.56 17.90 12.93
CA ASP A 130 -11.51 17.94 14.05
C ASP A 130 -12.15 19.32 14.23
N GLY A 131 -13.29 19.30 14.90
CA GLY A 131 -14.26 20.37 15.05
C GLY A 131 -14.39 20.88 16.46
N GLY A 132 -13.34 21.50 17.00
CA GLY A 132 -13.51 22.51 18.04
C GLY A 132 -14.15 22.06 19.35
N GLN A 133 -13.65 20.98 19.96
CA GLN A 133 -13.58 20.91 21.42
C GLN A 133 -12.22 21.49 21.83
N ALA A 134 -12.19 22.28 22.90
CA ALA A 134 -11.03 23.11 23.27
C ALA A 134 -9.76 22.33 23.68
N ASN A 135 -9.80 20.99 23.68
CA ASN A 135 -8.64 20.09 23.82
C ASN A 135 -8.44 19.16 22.61
N ASP A 136 -9.29 19.24 21.58
CA ASP A 136 -9.35 18.30 20.46
C ASP A 136 -8.89 18.98 19.16
N GLY A 137 -7.67 19.49 19.14
CA GLY A 137 -7.00 19.93 17.91
C GLY A 137 -6.63 18.77 16.97
N GLY A 138 -7.35 17.64 17.10
CA GLY A 138 -6.95 16.31 16.67
C GLY A 138 -7.33 15.97 15.23
N THR A 139 -6.88 14.81 14.79
CA THR A 139 -7.38 14.07 13.65
C THR A 139 -8.04 12.79 14.16
N THR A 140 -9.28 12.52 13.74
CA THR A 140 -9.95 11.24 14.02
C THR A 140 -9.68 10.21 12.93
N LEU A 141 -9.26 9.02 13.34
CA LEU A 141 -8.86 7.92 12.47
C LEU A 141 -9.95 6.85 12.37
N PHE A 142 -10.20 6.37 11.16
CA PHE A 142 -11.24 5.39 10.84
C PHE A 142 -10.59 4.10 10.29
N LYS A 143 -11.01 2.93 10.80
CA LYS A 143 -10.51 1.58 10.41
C LYS A 143 -11.49 0.82 9.52
N GLY A 144 -11.17 0.55 8.25
CA GLY A 144 -11.75 -0.58 7.51
C GLY A 144 -13.29 -0.64 7.42
N PRO A 145 -13.86 -1.76 6.95
CA PRO A 145 -15.30 -1.88 6.80
C PRO A 145 -16.02 -1.91 8.18
N GLY A 146 -17.10 -1.14 8.33
CA GLY A 146 -18.04 -1.29 9.46
C GLY A 146 -17.79 -0.44 10.71
N ILE A 147 -17.48 0.86 10.59
CA ILE A 147 -17.14 1.72 11.74
C ILE A 147 -18.36 2.50 12.27
N ASN A 148 -19.32 1.80 12.87
CA ASN A 148 -20.36 2.45 13.68
C ASN A 148 -19.95 2.64 15.15
N SER A 149 -18.71 2.37 15.53
CA SER A 149 -18.28 2.49 16.92
C SER A 149 -17.32 3.66 17.06
N ALA A 150 -17.78 4.71 17.73
CA ALA A 150 -16.99 5.83 18.28
C ALA A 150 -15.85 5.39 19.25
N SER A 151 -15.46 4.11 19.27
CA SER A 151 -14.64 3.47 20.30
C SER A 151 -13.15 3.37 19.97
N ASN A 152 -12.69 3.92 18.84
CA ASN A 152 -11.29 3.83 18.39
C ASN A 152 -10.66 5.21 18.09
N GLN A 153 -11.19 6.28 18.66
CA GLN A 153 -10.60 7.61 18.53
C GLN A 153 -9.22 7.62 19.19
N ARG A 154 -8.19 7.98 18.43
CA ARG A 154 -6.93 8.49 18.98
C ARG A 154 -6.79 9.90 18.46
N GLU A 155 -6.65 10.85 19.37
CA GLU A 155 -6.45 12.26 19.03
C GLU A 155 -5.00 12.46 18.57
N TYR A 156 -4.82 13.00 17.37
CA TYR A 156 -3.53 13.42 16.83
C TYR A 156 -3.61 14.87 16.41
N THR A 157 -2.84 15.78 17.00
CA THR A 157 -2.92 17.23 16.73
C THR A 157 -2.28 17.68 15.41
N GLN A 158 -2.59 16.99 14.31
CA GLN A 158 -2.05 17.26 12.99
C GLN A 158 -3.20 17.41 11.99
N SER A 159 -3.09 18.38 11.07
CA SER A 159 -4.07 18.60 9.98
C SER A 159 -3.55 18.16 8.62
N SER A 160 -2.30 17.69 8.56
CA SER A 160 -1.63 17.14 7.40
C SER A 160 -0.71 15.99 7.81
N GLY A 161 -0.34 15.12 6.87
CA GLY A 161 0.63 14.05 7.10
C GLY A 161 0.58 12.96 6.05
N THR A 162 1.53 12.03 6.11
CA THR A 162 1.58 10.89 5.20
C THR A 162 0.73 9.76 5.73
N LEU A 163 -0.36 9.45 5.02
CA LEU A 163 -1.15 8.26 5.27
C LEU A 163 -0.49 7.06 4.59
N LYS A 164 -0.19 6.01 5.35
CA LYS A 164 0.34 4.76 4.81
C LYS A 164 -0.43 3.55 5.30
N LEU A 165 -0.85 2.72 4.36
CA LEU A 165 -1.53 1.45 4.57
C LEU A 165 -0.69 0.30 4.02
N VAL A 166 -0.38 -0.66 4.89
CA VAL A 166 0.31 -1.90 4.51
C VAL A 166 -0.69 -3.04 4.60
N LEU A 167 -0.85 -3.81 3.53
CA LEU A 167 -1.69 -5.01 3.46
C LEU A 167 -0.81 -6.24 3.25
N ASN A 168 -0.80 -7.15 4.22
CA ASN A 168 0.01 -8.36 4.20
C ASN A 168 -0.86 -9.58 3.82
N THR A 169 -0.54 -10.18 2.67
CA THR A 169 -1.30 -11.27 2.03
C THR A 169 -0.57 -12.62 2.12
N THR A 170 0.51 -12.67 2.89
CA THR A 170 1.42 -13.83 2.96
C THR A 170 0.90 -14.97 3.83
N LYS A 171 -0.10 -14.69 4.67
CA LYS A 171 -0.71 -15.64 5.60
C LYS A 171 -2.13 -15.99 5.17
N THR A 172 -2.66 -17.07 5.71
CA THR A 172 -4.05 -17.48 5.51
C THR A 172 -5.04 -16.41 5.97
N THR A 173 -4.76 -15.76 7.10
CA THR A 173 -5.43 -14.55 7.57
C THR A 173 -4.60 -13.34 7.20
N TRP A 174 -5.15 -12.44 6.40
CA TRP A 174 -4.44 -11.24 5.98
C TRP A 174 -4.45 -10.22 7.10
N THR A 175 -3.40 -9.40 7.15
CA THR A 175 -3.28 -8.35 8.16
C THR A 175 -3.07 -7.01 7.49
N TYR A 176 -3.38 -5.94 8.22
CA TYR A 176 -3.06 -4.60 7.79
C TYR A 176 -2.43 -3.80 8.92
N ASP A 177 -1.59 -2.85 8.53
CA ASP A 177 -1.02 -1.83 9.40
C ASP A 177 -1.29 -0.46 8.80
N ALA A 178 -1.83 0.46 9.60
CA ALA A 178 -2.08 1.84 9.21
C ALA A 178 -1.20 2.79 10.01
N TRP A 179 -0.54 3.68 9.28
CA TRP A 179 0.48 4.59 9.78
C TRP A 179 0.09 6.03 9.44
N LEU A 180 0.47 6.93 10.33
CA LEU A 180 0.55 8.36 10.08
C LEU A 180 2.02 8.76 10.20
N ASP A 181 2.57 9.23 9.09
CA ASP A 181 4.01 9.45 8.92
C ASP A 181 4.80 8.18 9.24
N SER A 182 5.65 8.22 10.26
CA SER A 182 6.45 7.09 10.74
C SER A 182 5.84 6.39 11.97
N THR A 183 4.65 6.79 12.40
CA THR A 183 4.00 6.23 13.60
C THR A 183 2.97 5.18 13.22
N LEU A 184 3.15 3.94 13.73
CA LEU A 184 2.11 2.91 13.62
C LEU A 184 0.95 3.35 14.49
N VAL A 185 -0.22 3.53 13.88
CA VAL A 185 -1.39 3.95 14.63
C VAL A 185 -2.27 2.77 14.97
N THR A 186 -2.47 1.86 14.01
CA THR A 186 -3.27 0.68 14.25
C THR A 186 -2.91 -0.47 13.32
N SER A 187 -3.24 -1.68 13.77
CA SER A 187 -3.13 -2.89 13.00
C SER A 187 -4.38 -3.75 13.21
N GLY A 188 -4.61 -4.69 12.30
CA GLY A 188 -5.75 -5.60 12.38
C GLY A 188 -5.66 -6.73 11.37
N SER A 189 -6.73 -7.53 11.28
CA SER A 189 -6.84 -8.66 10.38
C SER A 189 -8.12 -8.61 9.54
N TYR A 190 -8.05 -9.19 8.34
CA TYR A 190 -9.19 -9.42 7.46
C TYR A 190 -9.50 -10.91 7.36
N ASN A 191 -10.79 -11.22 7.21
CA ASN A 191 -11.19 -12.54 6.76
C ASN A 191 -10.77 -12.72 5.29
N SER A 192 -10.17 -13.87 4.97
CA SER A 192 -9.54 -14.14 3.66
C SER A 192 -10.51 -14.13 2.48
N THR A 193 -11.82 -14.19 2.72
CA THR A 193 -12.87 -14.15 1.69
C THR A 193 -13.00 -12.80 0.98
N VAL A 194 -12.48 -11.71 1.55
CA VAL A 194 -12.60 -10.34 1.02
C VAL A 194 -11.73 -10.12 -0.24
N LEU A 195 -10.75 -10.99 -0.49
CA LEU A 195 -9.62 -10.62 -1.35
C LEU A 195 -9.71 -11.02 -2.80
N GLY A 196 -10.55 -12.01 -3.09
CA GLY A 196 -11.03 -12.19 -4.45
C GLY A 196 -11.88 -11.00 -4.94
N THR A 197 -12.20 -10.04 -4.06
CA THR A 197 -13.06 -8.90 -4.43
C THR A 197 -12.30 -7.61 -4.67
N LEU A 198 -11.07 -7.42 -4.15
CA LEU A 198 -10.36 -6.15 -4.35
C LEU A 198 -9.84 -6.03 -5.79
N THR A 199 -10.06 -4.87 -6.40
CA THR A 199 -9.75 -4.59 -7.80
C THR A 199 -8.97 -3.29 -8.00
N GLY A 200 -8.63 -2.58 -6.92
CA GLY A 200 -7.80 -1.39 -7.00
C GLY A 200 -7.50 -0.72 -5.66
N VAL A 201 -6.96 0.50 -5.77
CA VAL A 201 -6.71 1.42 -4.66
C VAL A 201 -7.47 2.72 -4.91
N GLY A 202 -7.87 3.40 -3.83
CA GLY A 202 -8.68 4.62 -3.93
C GLY A 202 -8.26 5.73 -2.98
N LEU A 203 -8.51 6.96 -3.42
CA LEU A 203 -8.39 8.20 -2.67
C LEU A 203 -9.77 8.84 -2.49
N PHE A 204 -10.05 9.40 -1.31
CA PHE A 204 -11.37 9.93 -0.97
C PHE A 204 -11.28 11.22 -0.18
N ALA A 205 -12.10 12.21 -0.50
CA ALA A 205 -12.26 13.41 0.30
C ALA A 205 -13.73 13.76 0.52
N SER A 206 -14.11 14.01 1.78
CA SER A 206 -15.48 14.32 2.17
C SER A 206 -15.90 15.78 1.98
N GLY A 207 -15.03 16.60 1.42
CA GLY A 207 -15.31 18.01 1.20
C GLY A 207 -14.13 18.76 0.61
N THR A 208 -14.37 20.04 0.34
CA THR A 208 -13.38 20.98 -0.19
C THR A 208 -12.24 21.22 0.79
N GLY A 209 -11.06 21.52 0.25
CA GLY A 209 -9.89 21.96 1.04
C GLY A 209 -9.00 20.81 1.52
N VAL A 210 -9.24 19.61 0.99
CA VAL A 210 -8.30 18.48 1.08
C VAL A 210 -7.41 18.51 -0.16
N VAL A 211 -6.11 18.35 0.06
CA VAL A 211 -5.09 18.21 -0.98
C VAL A 211 -4.36 16.88 -0.77
N PHE A 212 -4.12 16.17 -1.87
CA PHE A 212 -3.32 14.95 -1.92
C PHE A 212 -2.02 15.20 -2.67
N ASP A 213 -0.94 14.61 -2.19
CA ASP A 213 0.38 14.70 -2.82
C ASP A 213 1.15 13.38 -2.63
N ASP A 214 2.26 13.19 -3.35
CA ASP A 214 3.20 12.08 -3.18
C ASP A 214 2.53 10.69 -3.09
N PHE A 215 1.61 10.40 -4.01
CA PHE A 215 0.95 9.10 -4.06
C PHE A 215 1.94 8.03 -4.52
N SER A 216 2.01 6.93 -3.77
CA SER A 216 2.75 5.75 -4.16
C SER A 216 2.00 4.47 -3.80
N PHE A 217 2.11 3.49 -4.69
CA PHE A 217 1.62 2.14 -4.49
C PHE A 217 2.67 1.13 -4.94
N SER A 218 3.04 0.23 -4.05
CA SER A 218 4.09 -0.77 -4.27
C SER A 218 3.73 -2.10 -3.65
N TYR A 219 4.46 -3.15 -4.03
CA TYR A 219 4.41 -4.42 -3.32
C TYR A 219 5.78 -5.06 -3.21
N VAL A 220 5.94 -5.91 -2.20
CA VAL A 220 7.05 -6.84 -2.08
C VAL A 220 6.47 -8.24 -2.16
N SER A 221 6.93 -9.06 -3.11
CA SER A 221 6.61 -10.48 -3.08
C SER A 221 7.39 -11.12 -1.95
N ALA A 222 6.69 -11.79 -1.04
CA ALA A 222 7.33 -12.68 -0.09
C ALA A 222 7.90 -13.85 -0.89
N VAL A 223 9.18 -13.73 -1.26
CA VAL A 223 9.96 -14.87 -1.73
C VAL A 223 9.89 -15.89 -0.58
N PRO A 224 9.50 -17.15 -0.83
CA PRO A 224 9.59 -18.18 0.18
C PRO A 224 11.01 -18.14 0.74
N GLU A 225 11.18 -18.06 2.05
CA GLU A 225 12.52 -18.22 2.63
C GLU A 225 13.16 -19.45 1.98
N PRO A 226 14.43 -19.36 1.52
CA PRO A 226 15.10 -20.55 1.03
C PRO A 226 14.94 -21.59 2.13
N SER A 227 14.31 -22.72 1.81
CA SER A 227 14.04 -23.74 2.82
C SER A 227 15.33 -24.05 3.56
N THR A 228 15.27 -24.42 4.85
CA THR A 228 16.46 -24.78 5.62
C THR A 228 17.33 -25.78 4.84
N TYR A 229 16.71 -26.65 4.03
CA TYR A 229 17.37 -27.56 3.10
C TYR A 229 18.12 -26.86 1.95
N ALA A 230 17.56 -25.81 1.34
CA ALA A 230 18.25 -25.00 0.33
C ALA A 230 19.45 -24.25 0.91
N LEU A 231 19.30 -23.68 2.12
CA LEU A 231 20.41 -23.06 2.87
C LEU A 231 21.49 -24.08 3.24
N LEU A 232 21.09 -25.26 3.74
CA LEU A 232 22.03 -26.35 4.05
C LEU A 232 22.74 -26.86 2.80
N LEU A 233 22.05 -26.99 1.66
CA LEU A 233 22.67 -27.38 0.39
C LEU A 233 23.65 -26.34 -0.12
N ALA A 234 23.32 -25.05 -0.01
CA ALA A 234 24.23 -23.95 -0.34
C ALA A 234 25.47 -23.96 0.58
N LEU A 235 25.28 -24.18 1.88
CA LEU A 235 26.35 -24.21 2.87
C LEU A 235 27.27 -25.44 2.69
N VAL A 236 26.68 -26.61 2.38
CA VAL A 236 27.42 -27.82 2.00
C VAL A 236 28.20 -27.62 0.69
N ALA A 237 27.61 -26.96 -0.31
CA ALA A 237 28.30 -26.64 -1.55
C ALA A 237 29.50 -25.69 -1.30
N ILE A 238 29.32 -24.64 -0.51
CA ILE A 238 30.37 -23.69 -0.14
C ILE A 238 31.51 -24.36 0.64
N LEU A 239 31.20 -25.32 1.53
CA LEU A 239 32.22 -26.03 2.31
C LEU A 239 32.96 -27.10 1.50
N LEU A 240 32.29 -27.82 0.60
CA LEU A 240 32.90 -28.93 -0.16
C LEU A 240 33.74 -28.46 -1.35
N VAL A 241 33.42 -27.30 -1.94
CA VAL A 241 34.18 -26.70 -3.06
C VAL A 241 35.67 -26.46 -2.71
N PRO A 242 36.02 -25.75 -1.62
CA PRO A 242 37.43 -25.52 -1.26
C PRO A 242 38.13 -26.79 -0.77
N LEU A 243 37.42 -27.75 -0.16
CA LEU A 243 38.00 -29.03 0.27
C LEU A 243 38.40 -29.93 -0.91
N ARG A 244 37.66 -29.90 -2.02
CA ARG A 244 38.04 -30.61 -3.25
C ARG A 244 39.15 -29.90 -4.02
N LEU A 245 39.17 -28.57 -4.04
CA LEU A 245 40.24 -27.80 -4.69
C LEU A 245 41.62 -28.03 -4.01
N ARG A 246 41.65 -28.31 -2.70
CA ARG A 246 42.89 -28.62 -1.97
C ARG A 246 43.44 -30.04 -2.21
N ARG A 247 42.62 -31.00 -2.64
CA ARG A 247 43.06 -32.38 -2.96
C ARG A 247 43.49 -32.59 -4.41
N CYS A 248 43.31 -31.59 -5.27
CA CYS A 248 43.70 -31.62 -6.68
C CYS A 248 44.92 -30.75 -7.01
N ARG A 249 45.58 -30.18 -5.99
CA ARG A 249 46.99 -29.76 -6.04
C ARG A 249 47.83 -30.88 -5.47
#